data_AF-A0A7V3CVJ4-F1
#
_entry.id   AF-A0A7V3CVJ4-F1
#
_cell.length_a   1.000
_cell.length_b   1.000
_cell.length_c   1.000
_cell.angle_alpha   90.00
_cell.angle_beta   90.00
_cell.angle_gamma   90.00
#
_symmetry.space_group_name_H-M   'P 1'
#
loop_
_entity.id
_entity.type
_entity.pdbx_description
1 polymer ?
#
loop_
_entity_poly.entity_id
_entity_poly.type
_entity_poly.pdbx_seq_one_letter_code
_entity_poly.pdbx_strand_id
1 'polypeptide(L)'
;MGYLVSEAVIVLPHRNIDYQNLKQFVMKLILYSLLAVFAFSACSKKNDFPLSSPMKRTFFKSDKDVFNKAQTIVANFVKDEQITKIDKIEYYDTKSKTLALIYYYSNKGYSNVGIERSFDSNGNYREAEGVGIKCTGSCGQANCQVHALIVNGELQYAECSCSGCQMHINTN
;
A
#
# COMPACT_ATOMS: atom_id res chain seq x y z
N MET A 1 26.20 -74.89 -26.72
CA MET A 1 24.76 -74.91 -27.07
C MET A 1 24.34 -73.48 -27.28
N GLY A 2 24.14 -73.10 -28.55
CA GLY A 2 23.71 -71.76 -28.93
C GLY A 2 22.20 -71.70 -29.12
N TYR A 3 21.62 -70.55 -28.79
CA TYR A 3 20.25 -70.20 -29.16
C TYR A 3 20.28 -68.88 -29.94
N LEU A 4 19.87 -68.99 -31.21
CA LEU A 4 19.49 -67.91 -32.10
C LEU A 4 18.05 -67.49 -31.78
N VAL A 5 17.78 -66.20 -31.60
CA VAL A 5 16.44 -65.60 -31.73
C VAL A 5 16.63 -64.14 -32.18
N SER A 6 16.62 -63.87 -33.49
CA SER A 6 15.48 -63.39 -34.30
C SER A 6 15.06 -61.95 -33.97
N GLU A 7 15.59 -60.99 -34.74
CA GLU A 7 15.16 -59.58 -34.74
C GLU A 7 13.81 -59.45 -35.46
N ALA A 8 12.82 -58.84 -34.81
CA ALA A 8 11.54 -58.48 -35.40
C ALA A 8 11.56 -56.99 -35.80
N VAL A 9 11.54 -56.71 -37.09
CA VAL A 9 11.40 -55.34 -37.64
C VAL A 9 9.91 -54.99 -37.71
N ILE A 10 9.48 -54.04 -36.88
CA ILE A 10 8.11 -53.49 -36.90
C ILE A 10 8.08 -52.31 -37.88
N VAL A 11 7.42 -52.48 -39.03
CA VAL A 11 7.10 -51.39 -39.95
C VAL A 11 5.75 -50.80 -39.56
N LEU A 12 5.74 -49.55 -39.06
CA LEU A 12 4.52 -48.81 -38.75
C LEU A 12 3.97 -48.10 -40.00
N PRO A 13 2.65 -48.09 -40.23
CA PRO A 13 2.06 -47.42 -41.37
C PRO A 13 2.07 -45.89 -41.19
N HIS A 14 2.62 -45.18 -42.17
CA HIS A 14 2.48 -43.73 -42.30
C HIS A 14 1.01 -43.36 -42.57
N ARG A 15 0.31 -42.85 -41.56
CA ARG A 15 -0.95 -42.11 -41.76
C ARG A 15 -0.61 -40.68 -42.18
N ASN A 16 -0.91 -40.33 -43.43
CA ASN A 16 -0.92 -38.94 -43.89
C ASN A 16 -2.08 -38.21 -43.20
N ILE A 17 -1.76 -37.39 -42.21
CA ILE A 17 -2.71 -36.48 -41.56
C ILE A 17 -2.84 -35.25 -42.46
N ASP A 18 -4.05 -35.03 -42.96
CA ASP A 18 -4.38 -33.91 -43.84
C ASP A 18 -4.30 -32.56 -43.10
N TYR A 19 -3.16 -31.90 -43.24
CA TYR A 19 -2.74 -30.70 -42.51
C TYR A 19 -3.63 -29.47 -42.77
N GLN A 20 -4.42 -29.48 -43.86
CA GLN A 20 -5.29 -28.37 -44.26
C GLN A 20 -6.48 -28.21 -43.29
N ASN A 21 -7.10 -29.31 -42.89
CA ASN A 21 -8.25 -29.31 -41.98
C ASN A 21 -7.86 -28.93 -40.55
N LEU A 22 -6.63 -29.26 -40.13
CA LEU A 22 -6.12 -28.93 -38.81
C LEU A 22 -5.89 -27.42 -38.65
N LYS A 23 -5.36 -26.74 -39.69
CA LYS A 23 -5.13 -25.28 -39.66
C LYS A 23 -6.43 -24.49 -39.53
N GLN A 24 -7.48 -24.92 -40.22
CA GLN A 24 -8.76 -24.21 -40.21
C GLN A 24 -9.49 -24.33 -38.86
N PHE A 25 -9.29 -25.43 -38.13
CA PHE A 25 -9.86 -25.65 -36.80
C PHE A 25 -9.13 -24.83 -35.72
N VAL A 26 -7.80 -24.78 -35.78
CA VAL A 26 -6.97 -24.04 -34.81
C VAL A 26 -7.16 -22.52 -34.94
N MET A 27 -7.30 -21.99 -36.15
CA MET A 27 -7.47 -20.55 -36.38
C MET A 27 -8.79 -20.00 -35.80
N LYS A 28 -9.88 -20.80 -35.82
CA LYS A 28 -11.16 -20.42 -35.22
C LYS A 28 -11.10 -20.42 -33.69
N LEU A 29 -10.39 -21.37 -33.08
CA LEU A 29 -10.21 -21.44 -31.61
C LEU A 29 -9.42 -20.27 -31.03
N ILE A 30 -8.38 -19.80 -31.74
CA ILE A 30 -7.59 -18.64 -31.30
C ILE A 30 -8.44 -17.36 -31.32
N LEU A 31 -9.29 -17.20 -32.33
CA LEU A 31 -10.15 -16.02 -32.49
C LEU A 31 -11.20 -15.90 -31.38
N TYR A 32 -11.77 -17.02 -30.91
CA TYR A 32 -12.70 -17.00 -29.77
C TYR A 32 -12.02 -16.71 -28.43
N SER A 33 -10.74 -17.07 -28.25
CA SER A 33 -10.02 -16.77 -27.00
C SER A 33 -9.65 -15.28 -26.84
N LEU A 34 -9.39 -14.58 -27.95
CA LEU A 34 -9.01 -13.16 -27.94
C LEU A 34 -10.18 -12.22 -27.61
N LEU A 35 -11.43 -12.61 -27.90
CA LEU A 35 -12.61 -11.82 -27.55
C LEU A 35 -12.96 -11.83 -26.04
N ALA A 36 -12.47 -12.82 -25.29
CA ALA A 36 -12.79 -12.96 -23.86
C ALA A 36 -11.93 -12.07 -22.93
N VAL A 37 -10.82 -11.52 -23.42
CA VAL A 37 -9.85 -10.77 -22.59
C VAL A 37 -10.22 -9.28 -22.44
N PHE A 38 -11.08 -8.73 -23.31
CA PHE A 38 -11.42 -7.30 -23.29
C PHE A 38 -12.61 -6.92 -22.40
N ALA A 39 -13.32 -7.88 -21.78
CA ALA A 39 -14.50 -7.58 -20.97
C ALA A 39 -14.21 -7.21 -19.49
N PHE A 40 -12.96 -7.27 -19.03
CA PHE A 40 -12.63 -7.06 -17.61
C PHE A 40 -11.81 -5.78 -17.30
N SER A 41 -11.54 -4.93 -18.29
CA SER A 41 -10.71 -3.74 -18.12
C SER A 41 -11.51 -2.46 -17.81
N ALA A 42 -12.41 -2.49 -16.80
CA ALA A 42 -12.97 -1.25 -16.23
C ALA A 42 -13.58 -1.46 -14.84
N CYS A 43 -12.79 -1.97 -13.89
CA CYS A 43 -13.03 -1.72 -12.48
C CYS A 43 -11.74 -1.22 -11.87
N SER A 44 -11.53 0.10 -11.94
CA SER A 44 -10.62 0.79 -11.02
C SER A 44 -11.16 0.59 -9.61
N LYS A 45 -10.75 -0.50 -8.96
CA LYS A 45 -10.92 -0.64 -7.51
C LYS A 45 -10.18 0.54 -6.87
N LYS A 46 -10.95 1.50 -6.37
CA LYS A 46 -10.46 2.37 -5.29
C LYS A 46 -10.08 1.43 -4.17
N ASN A 47 -8.81 1.48 -3.76
CA ASN A 47 -8.34 0.72 -2.62
C ASN A 47 -8.92 1.41 -1.37
N ASP A 48 -10.17 1.12 -1.07
CA ASP A 48 -10.75 1.46 0.22
C ASP A 48 -10.07 0.54 1.25
N PHE A 49 -9.12 1.11 1.98
CA PHE A 49 -8.39 0.41 3.03
C PHE A 49 -9.39 -0.05 4.12
N PRO A 50 -9.45 -1.35 4.47
CA PRO A 50 -10.37 -1.82 5.50
C PRO A 50 -9.91 -1.31 6.88
N LEU A 51 -10.64 -0.31 7.40
CA LEU A 51 -10.52 0.19 8.78
C LEU A 51 -11.09 -0.85 9.76
N SER A 52 -10.37 -1.94 10.01
CA SER A 52 -10.74 -2.96 11.00
C SER A 52 -10.42 -2.49 12.43
N SER A 53 -11.45 -2.03 13.15
CA SER A 53 -11.61 -2.05 14.62
C SER A 53 -12.83 -1.18 15.00
N PRO A 54 -13.79 -1.62 15.82
CA PRO A 54 -15.04 -0.90 16.09
C PRO A 54 -14.87 0.46 16.81
N MET A 55 -13.67 0.79 17.31
CA MET A 55 -13.33 2.08 17.91
C MET A 55 -12.86 3.13 16.87
N LYS A 56 -12.65 2.74 15.59
CA LYS A 56 -12.10 3.57 14.49
C LYS A 56 -13.05 4.60 13.85
N ARG A 57 -14.28 4.77 14.33
CA ARG A 57 -15.18 5.80 13.77
C ARG A 57 -14.74 7.16 14.35
N THR A 58 -14.05 8.09 13.71
CA THR A 58 -13.61 8.31 12.32
C THR A 58 -12.44 9.29 12.45
N PHE A 59 -11.19 8.81 12.55
CA PHE A 59 -10.04 9.71 12.68
C PHE A 59 -9.96 10.67 11.46
N PHE A 60 -10.31 10.16 10.29
CA PHE A 60 -10.50 10.96 9.08
C PHE A 60 -11.91 10.80 8.56
N LYS A 61 -12.46 11.87 7.99
CA LYS A 61 -13.81 11.88 7.41
C LYS A 61 -13.85 11.18 6.04
N SER A 62 -12.72 11.14 5.34
CA SER A 62 -12.55 10.52 4.02
C SER A 62 -11.07 10.45 3.64
N ASP A 63 -10.71 9.74 2.58
CA ASP A 63 -9.34 9.76 2.03
C ASP A 63 -8.90 11.16 1.60
N LYS A 64 -9.83 11.97 1.08
CA LYS A 64 -9.56 13.37 0.75
C LYS A 64 -9.23 14.19 2.00
N ASP A 65 -9.87 13.90 3.13
CA ASP A 65 -9.57 14.53 4.41
C ASP A 65 -8.18 14.15 4.92
N VAL A 66 -7.79 12.86 4.82
CA VAL A 66 -6.42 12.40 5.11
C VAL A 66 -5.41 13.19 4.28
N PHE A 67 -5.61 13.19 2.97
CA PHE A 67 -4.68 13.82 2.02
C PHE A 67 -4.52 15.31 2.32
N ASN A 68 -5.63 16.02 2.49
CA ASN A 68 -5.62 17.46 2.77
C ASN A 68 -4.92 17.77 4.10
N LYS A 69 -5.25 17.05 5.18
CA LYS A 69 -4.62 17.27 6.49
C LYS A 69 -3.12 16.99 6.44
N ALA A 70 -2.72 15.88 5.82
CA ALA A 70 -1.31 15.56 5.62
C ALA A 70 -0.59 16.65 4.81
N GLN A 71 -1.19 17.09 3.69
CA GLN A 71 -0.62 18.13 2.84
C GLN A 71 -0.47 19.46 3.58
N THR A 72 -1.46 19.86 4.40
CA THR A 72 -1.38 21.08 5.22
C THR A 72 -0.21 21.01 6.20
N ILE A 73 -0.08 19.89 6.93
CA ILE A 73 1.01 19.73 7.90
C ILE A 73 2.37 19.75 7.19
N VAL A 74 2.51 19.03 6.08
CA VAL A 74 3.75 18.99 5.30
C VAL A 74 4.11 20.37 4.77
N ALA A 75 3.15 21.12 4.22
CA ALA A 75 3.37 22.47 3.71
C ALA A 75 3.83 23.46 4.80
N ASN A 76 3.44 23.24 6.05
CA ASN A 76 3.84 24.10 7.18
C ASN A 76 5.30 23.90 7.60
N PHE A 77 5.91 22.74 7.30
CA PHE A 77 7.27 22.41 7.75
C PHE A 77 8.28 22.31 6.63
N VAL A 78 7.87 21.82 5.47
CA VAL A 78 8.74 21.60 4.33
C VAL A 78 8.19 22.37 3.14
N LYS A 79 8.76 23.55 2.92
CA LYS A 79 8.38 24.41 1.80
C LYS A 79 8.53 23.63 0.47
N ASP A 80 7.53 23.81 -0.39
CA ASP A 80 7.47 23.23 -1.74
C ASP A 80 7.40 21.69 -1.79
N GLU A 81 7.15 21.00 -0.67
CA GLU A 81 6.84 19.57 -0.68
C GLU A 81 5.36 19.35 -0.99
N GLN A 82 5.09 18.59 -2.04
CA GLN A 82 3.75 18.24 -2.49
C GLN A 82 3.57 16.72 -2.44
N ILE A 83 2.57 16.29 -1.65
CA ILE A 83 2.14 14.91 -1.60
C ILE A 83 1.50 14.56 -2.93
N THR A 84 1.94 13.45 -3.52
CA THR A 84 1.38 12.93 -4.77
C THR A 84 0.46 11.75 -4.51
N LYS A 85 0.75 10.95 -3.47
CA LYS A 85 0.01 9.73 -3.13
C LYS A 85 0.16 9.37 -1.66
N ILE A 86 -0.95 9.00 -1.01
CA ILE A 86 -0.91 8.29 0.28
C ILE A 86 -0.70 6.80 0.02
N ASP A 87 0.26 6.20 0.70
CA ASP A 87 0.64 4.79 0.57
C ASP A 87 -0.12 3.92 1.57
N LYS A 88 0.01 4.25 2.86
CA LYS A 88 -0.68 3.56 3.97
C LYS A 88 -0.85 4.48 5.16
N ILE A 89 -1.75 4.10 6.07
CA ILE A 89 -1.97 4.76 7.35
C ILE A 89 -1.87 3.72 8.45
N GLU A 90 -1.02 3.96 9.44
CA GLU A 90 -0.90 3.15 10.65
C GLU A 90 -1.50 3.92 11.83
N TYR A 91 -2.23 3.22 12.70
CA TYR A 91 -2.90 3.81 13.85
C TYR A 91 -2.34 3.20 15.13
N TYR A 92 -2.04 4.06 16.09
CA TYR A 92 -1.64 3.70 17.43
C TYR A 92 -2.62 4.34 18.40
N ASP A 93 -3.48 3.51 18.97
CA ASP A 93 -4.56 3.93 19.86
C ASP A 93 -4.17 3.70 21.33
N THR A 94 -4.57 4.64 22.19
CA THR A 94 -4.56 4.51 23.65
C THR A 94 -5.95 4.87 24.18
N LYS A 95 -6.12 4.83 25.51
CA LYS A 95 -7.37 5.24 26.16
C LYS A 95 -7.72 6.71 25.96
N SER A 96 -6.72 7.58 25.77
CA SER A 96 -6.89 9.04 25.77
C SER A 96 -6.33 9.73 24.53
N LYS A 97 -5.63 9.00 23.65
CA LYS A 97 -5.00 9.54 22.44
C LYS A 97 -4.95 8.53 21.30
N THR A 98 -5.00 9.00 20.08
CA THR A 98 -4.66 8.23 18.86
C THR A 98 -3.61 8.98 18.07
N LEU A 99 -2.57 8.26 17.63
CA LEU A 99 -1.61 8.72 16.63
C LEU A 99 -1.87 8.01 15.30
N ALA A 100 -2.12 8.77 14.25
CA ALA A 100 -2.15 8.28 12.88
C ALA A 100 -0.83 8.62 12.18
N LEU A 101 -0.05 7.60 11.82
CA LEU A 101 1.13 7.73 10.95
C LEU A 101 0.70 7.55 9.50
N ILE A 102 0.79 8.63 8.72
CA ILE A 102 0.42 8.67 7.32
C ILE A 102 1.71 8.58 6.49
N TYR A 103 1.89 7.49 5.77
CA TYR A 103 3.02 7.29 4.86
C TYR A 103 2.62 7.72 3.46
N TYR A 104 3.49 8.46 2.79
CA TYR A 104 3.16 9.10 1.52
C TYR A 104 4.37 9.24 0.59
N TYR A 105 4.08 9.36 -0.70
CA TYR A 105 5.02 9.77 -1.73
C TYR A 105 4.84 11.26 -2.04
N SER A 106 5.95 11.96 -2.24
CA SER A 106 5.99 13.37 -2.63
C SER A 106 6.96 13.62 -3.77
N ASN A 107 7.01 14.87 -4.26
CA ASN A 107 8.07 15.35 -5.15
C ASN A 107 9.49 15.32 -4.51
N LYS A 108 9.62 15.09 -3.20
CA LYS A 108 10.90 14.93 -2.49
C LYS A 108 11.21 13.47 -2.09
N GLY A 109 10.35 12.53 -2.47
CA GLY A 109 10.51 11.10 -2.17
C GLY A 109 9.51 10.58 -1.15
N TYR A 110 9.80 9.40 -0.61
CA TYR A 110 8.95 8.71 0.37
C TYR A 110 9.23 9.17 1.79
N SER A 111 8.17 9.49 2.53
CA SER A 111 8.25 9.93 3.92
C SER A 111 6.92 9.70 4.65
N ASN A 112 6.84 10.13 5.91
CA ASN A 112 5.62 10.06 6.68
C ASN A 112 5.38 11.33 7.52
N VAL A 113 4.15 11.47 8.02
CA VAL A 113 3.73 12.51 8.96
C VAL A 113 2.84 11.87 10.03
N GLY A 114 2.98 12.33 11.26
CA GLY A 114 2.12 11.94 12.37
C GLY A 114 1.00 12.96 12.59
N ILE A 115 -0.19 12.47 12.89
CA ILE A 115 -1.28 13.30 13.40
C ILE A 115 -1.74 12.68 14.71
N GLU A 116 -1.58 13.39 15.81
CA GLU A 116 -2.08 12.99 17.13
C GLU A 116 -3.40 13.70 17.41
N ARG A 117 -4.35 12.98 18.04
CA ARG A 117 -5.57 13.55 18.61
C ARG A 117 -5.79 13.01 20.01
N SER A 118 -6.25 13.88 20.89
CA SER A 118 -6.68 13.52 22.24
C SER A 118 -8.20 13.33 22.29
N PHE A 119 -8.63 12.44 23.19
CA PHE A 119 -10.03 12.21 23.52
C PHE A 119 -10.34 12.82 24.89
N ASP A 120 -11.55 13.36 25.03
CA ASP A 120 -12.06 13.71 26.37
C ASP A 120 -12.46 12.45 27.17
N SER A 121 -12.81 12.65 28.44
CA SER A 121 -13.25 11.57 29.34
C SER A 121 -14.51 10.83 28.85
N ASN A 122 -15.24 11.41 27.90
CA ASN A 122 -16.44 10.83 27.31
C ASN A 122 -16.15 10.14 25.96
N GLY A 123 -14.88 10.08 25.54
CA GLY A 123 -14.46 9.48 24.27
C GLY A 123 -14.75 10.36 23.04
N ASN A 124 -15.12 11.64 23.24
CA ASN A 124 -15.34 12.54 22.13
C ASN A 124 -14.02 13.16 21.65
N TYR A 125 -13.91 13.32 20.33
CA TYR A 125 -12.79 14.01 19.71
C TYR A 125 -12.82 15.50 20.03
N ARG A 126 -11.67 16.03 20.44
CA ARG A 126 -11.44 17.48 20.43
C ARG A 126 -10.88 17.86 19.06
N GLU A 127 -11.77 18.20 18.12
CA GLU A 127 -11.40 18.49 16.71
C GLU A 127 -10.36 19.63 16.58
N ALA A 128 -10.32 20.54 17.57
CA ALA A 128 -9.38 21.66 17.66
C ALA A 128 -7.99 21.30 18.20
N GLU A 129 -7.74 20.07 18.69
CA GLU A 129 -6.47 19.72 19.35
C GLU A 129 -5.58 18.79 18.52
N GLY A 130 -5.80 18.73 17.19
CA GLY A 130 -4.98 17.89 16.32
C GLY A 130 -3.53 18.38 16.26
N VAL A 131 -2.58 17.57 16.74
CA VAL A 131 -1.15 17.89 16.69
C VAL A 131 -0.52 17.22 15.47
N GLY A 132 0.00 18.01 14.55
CA GLY A 132 0.76 17.55 13.40
C GLY A 132 2.24 17.39 13.74
N ILE A 133 2.84 16.26 13.38
CA ILE A 133 4.21 15.89 13.73
C ILE A 133 4.97 15.52 12.46
N LYS A 134 6.12 16.15 12.22
CA LYS A 134 6.98 15.85 11.07
C LYS A 134 8.44 15.80 11.49
N CYS A 135 9.17 14.82 10.97
CA CYS A 135 10.62 14.74 11.13
C CYS A 135 11.32 15.20 9.86
N THR A 136 12.35 16.04 10.01
CA THR A 136 13.21 16.51 8.89
C THR A 136 14.68 16.36 9.26
N GLY A 137 15.58 16.38 8.28
CA GLY A 137 17.02 16.23 8.50
C GLY A 137 17.56 15.02 7.76
N SER A 138 18.70 14.51 8.23
CA SER A 138 19.37 13.36 7.61
C SER A 138 19.71 12.30 8.66
N CYS A 139 19.37 11.03 8.36
CA CYS A 139 19.82 9.86 9.12
C CYS A 139 20.87 9.09 8.33
N GLY A 140 21.99 9.72 7.97
CA GLY A 140 23.03 9.07 7.17
C GLY A 140 22.48 8.54 5.84
N GLN A 141 22.23 7.24 5.74
CA GLN A 141 21.67 6.57 4.56
C GLN A 141 20.13 6.55 4.50
N ALA A 142 19.43 6.98 5.56
CA ALA A 142 17.98 6.96 5.64
C ALA A 142 17.36 8.36 5.76
N ASN A 143 16.11 8.49 5.33
CA ASN A 143 15.30 9.69 5.52
C ASN A 143 14.78 9.77 6.96
N CYS A 144 14.62 10.98 7.46
CA CYS A 144 13.94 11.23 8.72
C CYS A 144 12.46 10.82 8.63
N GLN A 145 12.01 10.01 9.59
CA GLN A 145 10.64 9.50 9.69
C GLN A 145 10.14 9.65 11.12
N VAL A 146 8.83 9.85 11.26
CA VAL A 146 8.11 9.80 12.54
C VAL A 146 7.86 8.34 12.89
N HIS A 147 8.22 7.94 14.10
CA HIS A 147 7.93 6.65 14.70
C HIS A 147 7.06 6.82 15.95
N ALA A 148 6.32 5.78 16.30
CA ALA A 148 5.61 5.68 17.56
C ALA A 148 6.50 4.96 18.58
N LEU A 149 6.70 5.53 19.77
CA LEU A 149 7.30 4.82 20.89
C LEU A 149 6.20 4.09 21.67
N ILE A 150 6.25 2.76 21.65
CA ILE A 150 5.33 1.90 22.37
C ILE A 150 6.06 1.26 23.56
N VAL A 151 5.60 1.53 24.79
CA VAL A 151 6.14 0.93 26.03
C VAL A 151 5.03 0.16 26.71
N ASN A 152 5.28 -1.12 27.02
CA ASN A 152 4.30 -2.03 27.63
C ASN A 152 2.98 -2.16 26.83
N GLY A 153 3.05 -2.04 25.50
CA GLY A 153 1.87 -2.10 24.63
C GLY A 153 1.07 -0.79 24.55
N GLU A 154 1.49 0.26 25.25
CA GLU A 154 0.86 1.57 25.20
C GLU A 154 1.75 2.58 24.46
N LEU A 155 1.14 3.38 23.59
CA LEU A 155 1.81 4.51 22.95
C LEU A 155 2.17 5.54 24.03
N GLN A 156 3.46 5.85 24.14
CA GLN A 156 3.98 6.88 25.03
C GLN A 156 4.04 8.23 24.32
N TYR A 157 4.75 8.30 23.19
CA TYR A 157 4.89 9.52 22.38
C TYR A 157 5.42 9.18 20.98
N ALA A 158 5.44 10.18 20.08
CA ALA A 158 6.06 10.06 18.75
C ALA A 158 7.51 10.58 18.76
N GLU A 159 8.41 9.90 18.06
CA GLU A 159 9.83 10.26 17.96
C GLU A 159 10.31 10.28 16.51
N CYS A 160 11.51 10.81 16.27
CA CYS A 160 12.14 10.73 14.95
C CYS A 160 13.10 9.54 14.85
N SER A 161 13.22 8.99 13.64
CA SER A 161 13.97 7.76 13.35
C SER A 161 15.46 7.77 13.72
N CYS A 162 16.09 8.92 13.93
CA CYS A 162 17.44 9.02 14.46
C CYS A 162 17.70 10.37 15.14
N SER A 163 18.82 10.46 15.86
CA SER A 163 19.26 11.68 16.56
C SER A 163 19.59 12.87 15.64
N GLY A 164 19.91 12.62 14.37
CA GLY A 164 20.13 13.67 13.36
C GLY A 164 18.85 14.31 12.82
N CYS A 165 17.68 13.80 13.21
CA CYS A 165 16.40 14.37 12.82
C CYS A 165 15.92 15.45 13.79
N GLN A 166 15.35 16.49 13.22
CA GLN A 166 14.59 17.48 13.94
C GLN A 166 13.11 17.13 13.88
N MET A 167 12.49 17.03 15.06
CA MET A 167 11.05 16.91 15.21
C MET A 167 10.41 18.29 15.16
N HIS A 168 9.41 18.43 14.30
CA HIS A 168 8.58 19.63 14.18
C HIS A 168 7.15 19.30 14.58
N ILE A 169 6.58 20.15 15.43
CA ILE A 169 5.25 19.99 16.00
C ILE A 169 4.41 21.21 15.63
N ASN A 170 3.21 20.98 15.12
CA ASN A 170 2.25 22.01 14.77
C ASN A 170 0.96 21.73 15.54
N THR A 171 0.69 22.60 16.50
CA THR A 171 -0.58 22.69 17.18
C THR A 171 -1.47 23.62 16.34
N ASN A 172 -2.45 23.04 15.64
CA ASN A 172 -3.53 23.84 15.05
C ASN A 172 -4.34 24.54 16.15
#